data_AF-A0A8E2I8S6-F1
#
_entry.id   AF-A0A8E2I8S6-F1
#
_cell.length_a   1.000
_cell.length_b   1.000
_cell.length_c   1.000
_cell.angle_alpha   90.00
_cell.angle_beta   90.00
_cell.angle_gamma   90.00
#
_symmetry.space_group_name_H-M   'P 1'
#
loop_
_entity.id
_entity.type
_entity.pdbx_description
1 polymer ?
#
loop_
_entity_poly.entity_id
_entity_poly.type
_entity_poly.pdbx_seq_one_letter_code
_entity_poly.pdbx_strand_id
1 'polypeptide(L)' 'MEIREYHSNDEVGWLRCRALSFLHTAYYDNVLREKEHYKNPSIELIAIEDGIVVGLL' A
#
# COMPACT_ATOMS: atom_id res chain seq x y z
N MET A 1 -7.77 -0.39 -14.90
CA MET A 1 -6.77 0.25 -14.01
C MET A 1 -7.18 1.67 -13.68
N GLU A 2 -7.19 2.02 -12.40
CA GLU A 2 -7.46 3.36 -11.86
C GLU A 2 -6.38 3.72 -10.83
N ILE A 3 -6.00 5.01 -10.72
CA ILE A 3 -5.17 5.52 -9.64
C ILE A 3 -6.01 6.49 -8.83
N ARG A 4 -6.14 6.25 -7.52
CA ARG A 4 -6.92 7.10 -6.60
C ARG A 4 -6.29 7.19 -5.22
N GLU A 5 -6.81 8.10 -4.40
CA GLU A 5 -6.45 8.19 -2.99
C GLU A 5 -6.79 6.91 -2.23
N TYR A 6 -5.94 6.59 -1.26
CA TYR A 6 -6.17 5.52 -0.30
C TYR A 6 -7.40 5.80 0.57
N HIS A 7 -8.18 4.75 0.84
CA HIS A 7 -9.25 4.74 1.84
C HIS A 7 -9.08 3.56 2.79
N SER A 8 -9.70 3.63 3.98
CA SER A 8 -9.59 2.58 5.01
C SER A 8 -10.04 1.19 4.53
N ASN A 9 -10.89 1.11 3.50
CA ASN A 9 -11.31 -0.16 2.92
C ASN A 9 -10.21 -0.83 2.07
N ASP A 10 -9.14 -0.10 1.74
CA ASP A 10 -8.01 -0.60 0.94
C ASP A 10 -6.90 -1.21 1.80
N GLU A 11 -6.95 -1.08 3.14
CA GLU A 11 -5.89 -1.45 4.11
C GLU A 11 -5.32 -2.84 3.84
N VAL A 12 -6.19 -3.84 3.69
CA VAL A 12 -5.79 -5.24 3.46
C VAL A 12 -5.04 -5.39 2.13
N GLY A 13 -5.52 -4.74 1.08
CA GLY A 13 -4.88 -4.74 -0.23
C GLY A 13 -3.54 -4.00 -0.21
N TRP A 14 -3.49 -2.86 0.48
CA TRP A 14 -2.30 -2.05 0.66
C TRP A 14 -1.20 -2.82 1.41
N LEU A 15 -1.53 -3.45 2.54
CA LEU A 15 -0.59 -4.27 3.33
C LEU A 15 -0.04 -5.44 2.52
N ARG A 16 -0.91 -6.15 1.79
CA ARG A 16 -0.49 -7.24 0.90
C ARG A 16 0.46 -6.73 -0.18
N CYS A 17 0.12 -5.64 -0.85
CA CYS A 17 0.93 -5.08 -1.92
C CYS A 17 2.30 -4.60 -1.41
N ARG A 18 2.35 -3.99 -0.21
CA ARG A 18 3.59 -3.58 0.45
C ARG A 18 4.48 -4.76 0.86
N ALA A 19 3.90 -5.81 1.41
CA ALA A 19 4.67 -7.02 1.76
C ALA A 19 5.30 -7.65 0.51
N LEU A 20 4.54 -7.73 -0.59
CA LEU A 20 5.04 -8.27 -1.85
C LEU A 20 6.10 -7.37 -2.50
N SER A 21 5.95 -6.03 -2.45
CA SER A 21 6.93 -5.11 -3.04
C SER A 21 8.29 -5.16 -2.35
N PHE A 22 8.32 -5.51 -1.06
CA PHE A 22 9.55 -5.57 -0.27
C PHE A 22 10.23 -6.94 -0.28
N LEU A 23 9.53 -8.01 -0.69
CA LEU A 23 9.99 -9.40 -0.61
C LEU A 23 11.37 -9.66 -1.25
N HIS A 24 11.69 -8.94 -2.32
CA HIS A 24 12.96 -9.08 -3.05
C HIS A 24 13.93 -7.91 -2.83
N THR A 25 13.70 -7.12 -1.78
CA THR A 25 14.53 -5.96 -1.43
C THR A 25 15.27 -6.21 -0.12
N ALA A 26 16.16 -5.28 0.27
CA ALA A 26 16.78 -5.30 1.59
C ALA A 26 15.78 -5.10 2.76
N TYR A 27 14.52 -4.77 2.46
CA TYR A 27 13.45 -4.52 3.43
C TYR A 27 12.47 -5.70 3.57
N TYR A 28 12.85 -6.91 3.15
CA TYR A 28 11.98 -8.10 3.17
C TYR A 28 11.40 -8.44 4.55
N ASP A 29 12.04 -8.00 5.63
CA ASP A 29 11.64 -8.20 7.03
C ASP A 29 10.89 -6.99 7.65
N ASN A 30 10.69 -5.92 6.87
CA ASN A 30 9.91 -4.75 7.27
C ASN A 30 8.41 -5.04 7.14
N VAL A 31 7.92 -5.92 8.01
CA VAL A 31 6.54 -6.40 8.05
C VAL A 31 5.72 -5.54 9.00
N LEU A 32 4.80 -4.76 8.45
CA LEU A 32 3.85 -3.93 9.20
C LEU A 32 2.47 -4.57 9.20
N ARG A 33 1.70 -4.30 10.26
CA ARG A 33 0.32 -4.79 10.44
C ARG A 33 -0.74 -3.74 10.12
N GLU A 34 -0.32 -2.50 9.92
CA GLU A 34 -1.14 -1.32 9.63
C GLU A 34 -0.31 -0.36 8.77
N LYS A 35 -1.00 0.47 7.98
CA LYS A 35 -0.37 1.52 7.19
C LYS A 35 0.26 2.58 8.09
N GLU A 36 1.43 3.10 7.71
CA GLU A 36 2.08 4.20 8.41
C GLU A 36 1.18 5.46 8.46
N HIS A 37 1.16 6.12 9.62
CA HIS A 37 0.49 7.40 9.84
C HIS A 37 1.51 8.53 9.98
N TYR A 38 1.36 9.57 9.16
CA TYR A 38 2.26 10.71 9.14
C TYR A 38 1.62 11.94 9.78
N LYS A 39 2.43 12.73 10.50
CA LYS A 39 1.98 13.99 11.11
C LYS A 39 1.72 15.09 10.08
N ASN A 40 2.50 15.09 8.99
CA ASN A 40 2.39 16.06 7.90
C ASN A 40 1.59 15.44 6.75
N PRO A 41 1.01 16.25 5.86
CA PRO A 41 0.36 15.74 4.66
C PRO A 41 1.29 14.80 3.87
N SER A 42 0.79 13.62 3.57
CA SER A 42 1.45 12.58 2.77
C SER A 42 0.69 12.39 1.46
N ILE A 43 1.42 11.99 0.42
CA ILE A 43 0.80 11.40 -0.78
C ILE A 43 0.47 9.96 -0.42
N GLU A 44 -0.78 9.56 -0.66
CA GLU A 44 -1.27 8.23 -0.35
C GLU A 44 -2.09 7.72 -1.52
N LEU A 45 -1.41 7.27 -2.57
CA LEU A 45 -2.03 6.84 -3.81
C LEU A 45 -1.97 5.32 -3.93
N ILE A 46 -3.01 4.75 -4.52
CA ILE A 46 -3.07 3.33 -4.86
C ILE A 46 -3.47 3.15 -6.31
N ALA A 47 -2.94 2.09 -6.91
CA ALA A 47 -3.39 1.60 -8.21
C ALA A 47 -4.35 0.42 -8.00
N ILE A 48 -5.49 0.45 -8.67
CA ILE A 48 -6.53 -0.57 -8.58
C ILE A 48 -6.80 -1.17 -9.95
N GLU A 49 -6.91 -2.50 -9.97
CA GLU A 49 -7.33 -3.29 -11.11
C GLU A 49 -8.30 -4.37 -10.65
N ASP A 50 -9.47 -4.46 -11.29
CA ASP A 50 -10.54 -5.41 -10.94
C ASP A 50 -10.93 -5.43 -9.44
N GLY A 51 -10.92 -4.25 -8.81
CA GLY A 51 -11.23 -4.08 -7.39
C GLY A 51 -10.10 -4.51 -6.44
N ILE A 52 -8.92 -4.82 -6.96
CA ILE A 52 -7.74 -5.25 -6.21
C ILE A 52 -6.69 -4.16 -6.21
N VAL A 53 -6.08 -3.89 -5.06
CA VAL A 53 -4.90 -3.02 -4.95
C VAL A 53 -3.69 -3.74 -5.56
N VAL A 54 -3.11 -3.16 -6.61
CA VAL A 54 -1.97 -3.70 -7.37
C VAL A 54 -0.72 -2.81 -7.30
N GLY A 55 -0.84 -1.62 -6.71
CA GLY A 55 0.27 -0.70 -6.51
C GLY A 55 -0.03 0.32 -5.42
N LEU A 56 1.03 0.93 -4.88
CA LEU A 56 0.98 1.94 -3.83
C LEU A 56 2.09 2.98 -4.03
N LEU A 57 1.86 4.20 -3.56
CA LEU A 57 2.81 5.31 -3.49
C LEU A 57 2.59 6.13 -2.22
#